data_AF-A0A7D8D376-F1
#
_entry.id   AF-A0A7D8D376-F1
#
_cell.length_a   1.000
_cell.length_b   1.000
_cell.length_c   1.000
_cell.angle_alpha   90.00
_cell.angle_beta   90.00
_cell.angle_gamma   90.00
#
_symmetry.space_group_name_H-M   'P 1'
#
loop_
_entity.id
_entity.type
_entity.pdbx_description
1 polymer ?
#
loop_
_entity_poly.entity_id
_entity_poly.type
_entity_poly.pdbx_seq_one_letter_code
_entity_poly.pdbx_strand_id
1 'polypeptide(L)' 'MCEHKYQVLDSETTSFYSDAKHCGLDVSATFYCEKCLDIQHREKRIDIDTIEVKDSE' A
#
# COMPACT_ATOMS: atom_id res chain seq x y z
N MET A 1 -10.60 3.96 16.49
CA MET A 1 -10.07 2.72 15.89
C MET A 1 -9.97 1.68 17.00
N CYS A 2 -10.36 0.40 16.78
CA CYS A 2 -10.15 -0.67 17.76
C CYS A 2 -8.66 -0.71 18.16
N GLU A 3 -8.33 -0.81 19.45
CA GLU A 3 -6.94 -0.98 19.95
C GLU A 3 -6.40 -2.41 19.74
N HIS A 4 -7.26 -3.31 19.28
CA HIS A 4 -6.90 -4.69 19.03
C HIS A 4 -5.98 -4.83 17.81
N LYS A 5 -5.08 -5.82 17.87
CA LYS A 5 -4.21 -6.17 16.75
C LYS A 5 -5.04 -6.68 15.57
N TYR A 6 -4.96 -5.99 14.45
CA TYR A 6 -5.48 -6.49 13.18
C TYR A 6 -4.44 -7.41 12.53
N GLN A 7 -4.91 -8.55 12.01
CA GLN A 7 -4.15 -9.45 11.17
C GLN A 7 -4.39 -9.10 9.70
N VAL A 8 -3.32 -9.10 8.89
CA VAL A 8 -3.46 -8.99 7.43
C VAL A 8 -3.92 -10.34 6.89
N LEU A 9 -5.06 -10.34 6.19
CA LEU A 9 -5.57 -11.53 5.50
C LEU A 9 -5.02 -11.60 4.08
N ASP A 10 -5.07 -10.48 3.38
CA ASP A 10 -4.67 -10.36 1.98
C ASP A 10 -4.09 -8.97 1.73
N SER A 11 -3.16 -8.88 0.79
CA SER A 11 -2.60 -7.61 0.35
C SER A 11 -2.23 -7.70 -1.12
N GLU A 12 -2.69 -6.72 -1.90
CA GLU A 12 -2.34 -6.55 -3.29
C GLU A 12 -1.50 -5.28 -3.44
N THR A 13 -0.52 -5.34 -4.34
CA THR A 13 0.28 -4.17 -4.70
C THR A 13 0.39 -4.13 -6.21
N THR A 14 -0.12 -3.05 -6.78
CA THR A 14 -0.12 -2.80 -8.22
C THR A 14 0.76 -1.61 -8.53
N SER A 15 1.80 -1.81 -9.32
CA SER A 15 2.61 -0.72 -9.85
C SER A 15 2.02 -0.20 -11.16
N PHE A 16 2.02 1.11 -11.33
CA PHE A 16 1.66 1.76 -12.59
C PHE A 16 2.71 2.80 -12.96
N TYR A 17 2.98 2.90 -14.26
CA TYR A 17 3.88 3.89 -14.82
C TYR A 17 3.03 4.99 -15.46
N SER A 18 3.21 6.23 -15.01
CA SER A 18 2.54 7.42 -15.52
C SER A 18 3.57 8.33 -16.17
N ASP A 19 3.63 8.35 -17.50
CA ASP A 19 4.67 9.03 -18.29
C ASP A 19 6.12 8.67 -17.88
N ALA A 20 7.11 9.04 -18.68
CA ALA A 20 8.48 8.49 -18.61
C ALA A 20 9.25 8.72 -17.29
N LYS A 21 8.65 9.35 -16.26
CA LYS A 21 9.31 9.71 -15.00
C LYS A 21 8.49 9.50 -13.72
N HIS A 22 7.18 9.25 -13.78
CA HIS A 22 6.39 9.02 -12.56
C HIS A 22 5.97 7.56 -12.48
N CYS A 23 6.27 6.95 -11.33
CA CYS A 23 5.78 5.63 -10.99
C CYS A 23 4.82 5.79 -9.82
N GLY A 24 3.70 5.09 -9.84
CA GLY A 24 2.83 5.00 -8.68
C GLY A 24 2.70 3.56 -8.23
N LEU A 25 2.48 3.38 -6.94
CA LEU A 25 2.08 2.10 -6.35
C LEU A 25 0.68 2.28 -5.77
N ASP A 26 -0.22 1.40 -6.16
CA ASP A 26 -1.47 1.21 -5.46
C ASP A 26 -1.32 0.02 -4.52
N VAL A 27 -1.51 0.23 -3.23
CA VAL A 27 -1.42 -0.82 -2.21
C VAL A 27 -2.78 -0.97 -1.58
N SER A 28 -3.37 -2.16 -1.71
CA SER A 28 -4.60 -2.52 -1.02
C SER A 28 -4.32 -3.66 -0.04
N ALA A 29 -4.96 -3.61 1.13
CA ALA A 29 -4.80 -4.64 2.15
C ALA A 29 -6.09 -4.83 2.94
N THR A 30 -6.39 -6.09 3.20
CA THR A 30 -7.52 -6.54 4.00
C THR A 30 -7.03 -6.92 5.39
N PHE A 31 -7.62 -6.29 6.38
CA PHE A 31 -7.30 -6.44 7.80
C PHE A 31 -8.48 -7.07 8.52
N TYR A 32 -8.20 -8.08 9.33
CA TYR A 32 -9.21 -8.72 10.16
C TYR A 32 -8.83 -8.66 11.64
N CYS A 33 -9.81 -8.38 12.48
CA CYS A 33 -9.66 -8.43 13.93
C CYS A 33 -10.58 -9.51 14.51
N GLU A 34 -9.99 -10.60 14.99
CA GLU A 34 -10.73 -11.69 15.64
C GLU A 34 -11.52 -11.25 16.88
N LYS A 35 -11.05 -10.21 17.59
CA LYS A 35 -11.71 -9.70 18.80
C LYS A 35 -12.90 -8.80 18.49
N CYS A 36 -12.82 -7.99 17.44
CA CYS A 36 -13.91 -7.10 17.02
C CYS A 36 -14.85 -7.81 16.01
N LEU A 37 -14.50 -9.01 15.53
CA LEU A 37 -15.12 -9.69 14.39
C LEU A 37 -15.29 -8.75 13.19
N ASP A 38 -14.26 -7.94 12.98
CA ASP A 38 -14.28 -6.77 12.09
C ASP A 38 -13.31 -6.97 10.94
N ILE A 39 -13.76 -6.65 9.72
CA ILE A 39 -12.95 -6.68 8.50
C ILE A 39 -12.84 -5.26 7.95
N GLN A 40 -11.62 -4.79 7.76
CA GLN A 40 -11.31 -3.50 7.15
C GLN A 40 -10.53 -3.70 5.86
N HIS A 41 -11.01 -3.11 4.77
CA HIS A 41 -10.25 -2.96 3.54
C HIS A 41 -9.64 -1.55 3.54
N ARG A 42 -8.34 -1.46 3.28
CA ARG A 42 -7.65 -0.17 3.13
C ARG A 42 -6.85 -0.17 1.85
N GLU A 43 -6.97 0.93 1.15
CA GLU A 43 -6.30 1.21 -0.11
C GLU A 43 -5.52 2.50 0.06
N LYS A 44 -4.28 2.50 -0.43
CA LYS A 44 -3.37 3.62 -0.35
C LYS A 44 -2.57 3.72 -1.63
N ARG A 45 -2.72 4.87 -2.29
CA ARG A 45 -1.89 5.25 -3.43
C ARG A 45 -0.62 5.93 -2.94
N ILE A 46 0.52 5.45 -3.40
CA ILE A 46 1.84 6.01 -3.16
C ILE A 46 2.32 6.54 -4.50
N ASP A 47 2.39 7.86 -4.61
CA ASP A 47 2.99 8.50 -5.77
C ASP A 47 4.51 8.56 -5.56
N ILE A 48 5.27 7.98 -6.48
CA ILE A 48 6.73 8.04 -6.51
C ILE A 48 7.09 9.04 -7.62
N ASP A 49 7.08 10.32 -7.26
CA ASP A 49 7.65 11.37 -8.10
C ASP A 49 9.16 11.19 -8.17
N THR A 50 9.67 11.13 -9.40
CA THR A 50 11.08 11.07 -9.78
C THR A 50 11.89 10.04 -8.99
N ILE A 51 12.17 8.90 -9.63
CA ILE A 51 13.32 8.08 -9.25
C ILE A 51 14.55 8.97 -9.46
N GLU A 52 14.98 9.70 -8.44
CA GLU A 52 16.33 10.24 -8.38
C GLU A 52 17.25 9.02 -8.30
N VAL A 53 17.57 8.45 -9.45
CA VAL A 53 18.67 7.50 -9.59
C VAL A 53 19.89 8.31 -9.19
N LYS A 54 20.29 8.18 -7.92
CA LYS A 54 21.64 8.58 -7.50
C LYS A 54 22.60 7.62 -8.19
N ASP A 55 23.00 8.00 -9.40
CA ASP A 55 24.21 7.51 -10.01
C ASP A 55 25.35 7.86 -9.04
N SER A 56 25.82 6.84 -8.31
CA SER A 56 27.03 6.97 -7.52
C SER A 56 28.19 6.63 -8.46
N GLU A 57 28.78 7.67 -9.06
CA GLU A 57 30.11 7.63 -9.68
C GLU A 57 31.18 7.26 -8.66
#